data_AF-N9AAS2-F1
#
_entry.id   AF-N9AAS2-F1
#
_cell.length_a   1.000
_cell.length_b   1.000
_cell.length_c   1.000
_cell.angle_alpha   90.00
_cell.angle_beta   90.00
_cell.angle_gamma   90.00
#
_symmetry.space_group_name_H-M   'P 1'
#
loop_
_entity.id
_entity.type
_entity.pdbx_description
1 polymer ?
#
loop_
_entity_poly.entity_id
_entity_poly.type
_entity_poly.pdbx_seq_one_letter_code
_entity_poly.pdbx_strand_id
1 'polypeptide(L)' 'MSMKFISRFVVILVLVMILAALSIQFFFDPHYTVVFWILAVPVILGAPILGSVVLASNEELDLHQLN' A
#
# COMPACT_ATOMS: atom_id res chain seq x y z
N MET A 1 -17.61 -3.19 2.20
CA MET A 1 -16.55 -2.63 1.33
C MET A 1 -16.80 -3.05 -0.10
N SER A 2 -16.71 -2.12 -1.05
CA SER A 2 -16.83 -2.40 -2.49
C SER A 2 -15.76 -3.40 -2.92
N MET A 3 -16.13 -4.41 -3.70
CA MET A 3 -15.17 -5.39 -4.24
C MET A 3 -14.08 -4.71 -5.11
N LYS A 4 -14.38 -3.51 -5.62
CA LYS A 4 -13.44 -2.63 -6.34
C LYS A 4 -12.38 -2.01 -5.43
N PHE A 5 -12.73 -1.72 -4.17
CA PHE A 5 -11.78 -1.18 -3.18
C PHE A 5 -10.76 -2.26 -2.78
N ILE A 6 -11.23 -3.47 -2.51
CA ILE A 6 -10.38 -4.60 -2.12
C ILE A 6 -9.40 -4.95 -3.25
N SER A 7 -9.86 -4.99 -4.51
CA SER A 7 -8.98 -5.29 -5.64
C SER A 7 -7.90 -4.22 -5.85
N ARG A 8 -8.24 -2.92 -5.72
CA ARG A 8 -7.27 -1.82 -5.77
C ARG A 8 -6.24 -1.92 -4.64
N PHE A 9 -6.70 -2.20 -3.43
CA PHE A 9 -5.83 -2.39 -2.27
C PHE A 9 -4.82 -3.52 -2.50
N VAL A 10 -5.27 -4.70 -2.95
CA VAL A 10 -4.40 -5.85 -3.20
C VAL A 10 -3.39 -5.56 -4.31
N VAL A 11 -3.81 -4.90 -5.40
CA VAL A 11 -2.89 -4.53 -6.50
C VAL A 11 -1.81 -3.57 -6.01
N ILE A 12 -2.18 -2.53 -5.27
CA ILE A 12 -1.22 -1.56 -4.72
C ILE A 12 -0.29 -2.25 -3.70
N LEU A 13 -0.82 -3.11 -2.84
CA LEU A 13 -0.04 -3.87 -1.87
C LEU A 13 1.02 -4.75 -2.55
N VAL A 14 0.63 -5.52 -3.57
CA VAL A 14 1.57 -6.37 -4.32
C VAL A 14 2.64 -5.54 -5.01
N LEU A 15 2.28 -4.41 -5.61
CA LEU A 15 3.23 -3.50 -6.25
C LEU A 15 4.27 -2.97 -5.24
N VAL A 16 3.80 -2.51 -4.07
CA VAL A 16 4.67 -2.00 -3.00
C VAL A 16 5.57 -3.11 -2.45
N MET A 17 5.06 -4.33 -2.30
CA MET A 17 5.85 -5.50 -1.87
C MET A 17 6.98 -5.82 -2.86
N ILE A 18 6.69 -5.82 -4.17
CA ILE A 18 7.69 -6.09 -5.21
C ILE A 18 8.75 -4.98 -5.23
N LEU A 19 8.34 -3.71 -5.19
CA LEU A 19 9.26 -2.58 -5.14
C LEU A 19 10.16 -2.62 -3.91
N ALA A 20 9.61 -2.94 -2.74
CA ALA A 20 10.38 -3.09 -1.51
C ALA A 20 11.38 -4.25 -1.61
N ALA A 21 10.95 -5.43 -2.10
CA ALA A 21 11.82 -6.58 -2.27
C ALA A 21 12.99 -6.28 -3.23
N LEU A 22 12.69 -5.68 -4.39
CA LEU A 22 13.71 -5.25 -5.35
C LEU A 22 14.65 -4.22 -4.73
N SER A 23 14.12 -3.21 -4.04
CA SER A 23 14.94 -2.19 -3.41
C SER A 23 15.91 -2.79 -2.39
N ILE A 24 15.40 -3.64 -1.49
CA ILE A 24 16.19 -4.32 -0.45
C ILE A 24 17.25 -5.22 -1.08
N GLN A 25 16.89 -6.00 -2.10
CA GLN A 25 17.80 -6.96 -2.72
C GLN A 25 18.91 -6.31 -3.55
N PHE A 26 18.63 -5.21 -4.25
CA PHE A 26 19.59 -4.60 -5.18
C PHE A 26 20.41 -3.45 -4.56
N PHE A 27 19.88 -2.73 -3.56
CA PHE A 27 20.51 -1.51 -3.04
C PHE A 27 21.09 -1.64 -1.63
N PHE A 28 20.77 -2.71 -0.90
CA PHE A 28 21.13 -2.82 0.52
C PHE A 28 21.94 -4.08 0.85
N ASP A 29 22.68 -4.00 1.96
CA ASP A 29 23.49 -5.12 2.43
C ASP A 29 22.60 -6.27 2.93
N PRO A 30 22.82 -7.52 2.45
CA PRO A 30 22.03 -8.68 2.84
C PRO A 30 21.98 -8.92 4.36
N HIS A 31 23.00 -8.51 5.11
CA HIS A 31 23.08 -8.66 6.57
C HIS A 31 21.94 -7.94 7.30
N TYR A 32 21.41 -6.86 6.74
CA TYR A 32 20.35 -6.06 7.34
C TYR A 32 18.99 -6.25 6.66
N THR A 33 18.84 -7.25 5.78
CA THR A 33 17.60 -7.53 5.04
C THR A 33 16.37 -7.56 5.95
N VAL A 34 16.46 -8.24 7.09
CA VAL A 34 15.35 -8.33 8.07
C VAL A 34 15.00 -6.97 8.65
N VAL A 35 16.01 -6.15 8.98
CA VAL A 35 15.81 -4.80 9.51
C VAL A 35 15.09 -3.92 8.49
N PHE A 36 15.49 -3.99 7.21
CA PHE A 36 14.82 -3.23 6.16
C PHE A 36 13.39 -3.68 5.92
N TRP A 37 13.10 -4.98 6.02
CA TRP A 37 11.72 -5.48 5.97
C TRP A 37 10.86 -4.94 7.12
N ILE A 38 11.40 -4.90 8.35
CA ILE A 38 10.70 -4.32 9.50
C ILE A 38 10.38 -2.85 9.26
N LEU A 39 11.36 -2.08 8.77
CA LEU A 39 11.16 -0.66 8.44
C LEU A 39 10.20 -0.44 7.27
N ALA A 40 10.10 -1.41 6.35
CA ALA A 40 9.18 -1.35 5.23
C ALA A 40 7.73 -1.70 5.63
N VAL A 41 7.48 -2.43 6.72
CA VAL A 41 6.12 -2.84 7.16
C VAL A 41 5.15 -1.65 7.26
N PRO A 42 5.47 -0.52 7.92
CA PRO A 42 4.59 0.64 7.95
C PRO A 42 4.25 1.19 6.56
N VAL A 43 5.20 1.14 5.61
CA VAL A 43 5.00 1.61 4.23
C VAL A 43 4.15 0.61 3.44
N ILE A 44 4.43 -0.68 3.58
CA ILE A 44 3.68 -1.77 2.93
C ILE A 44 2.23 -1.79 3.39
N LEU A 45 1.95 -1.44 4.64
CA LEU A 45 0.58 -1.36 5.15
C LEU A 45 -0.05 0.01 4.87
N GLY A 46 0.69 1.10 5.09
CA GLY A 46 0.17 2.46 4.97
C GLY A 46 -0.07 2.91 3.53
N ALA A 47 0.84 2.62 2.59
CA ALA A 47 0.74 3.08 1.22
C ALA A 47 -0.49 2.49 0.48
N PRO A 48 -0.84 1.21 0.63
CA PRO A 48 -2.05 0.66 0.01
C PRO A 48 -3.35 1.17 0.65
N ILE A 49 -3.36 1.44 1.96
CA ILE A 49 -4.52 2.05 2.65
C ILE A 49 -4.73 3.48 2.15
N LEU A 50 -3.69 4.30 2.17
CA LEU A 50 -3.78 5.68 1.69
C LEU A 50 -4.08 5.73 0.20
N GLY A 51 -3.43 4.88 -0.60
CA GLY A 51 -3.66 4.78 -2.03
C GLY A 51 -5.08 4.36 -2.37
N SER A 52 -5.66 3.39 -1.65
CA SER A 52 -7.03 2.96 -1.87
C SER A 52 -8.06 4.00 -1.44
N VAL A 53 -7.79 4.76 -0.38
CA VAL A 53 -8.64 5.88 0.08
C VAL A 53 -8.57 7.06 -0.88
N VAL A 54 -7.37 7.45 -1.34
CA VAL A 54 -7.20 8.56 -2.29
C VAL A 54 -7.78 8.22 -3.67
N LEU A 55 -7.68 6.97 -4.12
CA LEU A 55 -8.30 6.53 -5.37
C LEU A 55 -9.81 6.24 -5.26
N ALA A 56 -10.37 6.17 -4.06
CA ALA A 56 -11.81 6.00 -3.91
C ALA A 56 -12.50 7.27 -4.40
N SER A 57 -13.43 7.13 -5.35
CA SER A 57 -14.25 8.26 -5.81
C SER A 57 -15.19 8.71 -4.69
N ASN A 58 -15.58 9.98 -4.69
CA ASN A 58 -16.52 10.56 -3.71
C ASN A 58 -17.87 9.80 -3.60
N GLU A 59 -18.26 9.05 -4.62
CA GLU A 59 -19.44 8.17 -4.62
C GLU A 59 -19.30 6.91 -3.74
N GLU A 60 -18.07 6.46 -3.44
CA GLU A 60 -17.82 5.34 -2.51
C GLU A 60 -17.52 5.81 -1.07
N LEU A 61 -17.28 7.11 -0.86
CA LEU A 61 -16.91 7.73 0.43
C LEU A 61 -18.08 8.49 1.10
N ASP A 62 -19.29 8.45 0.52
CA ASP A 62 -20.52 9.08 1.05
C ASP A 62 -20.34 10.55 1.50
N LEU A 63 -19.63 11.35 0.71
CA LEU A 63 -19.51 12.80 0.93
C LEU A 63 -20.74 13.59 0.46
N HIS A 64 -21.90 12.93 0.30
CA HIS A 64 -23.14 13.54 -0.22
C HIS A 64 -24.23 13.77 0.84
N GLN A 65 -23.87 13.80 2.13
CA GLN A 65 -24.83 13.98 3.24
C GLN A 65 -24.52 15.17 4.17
N LEU A 66 -23.71 16.13 3.76
CA LEU A 66 -23.59 17.42 4.48
C LEU A 66 -24.11 18.54 3.59
N ASN A 67 -25.44 18.74 3.72
CA ASN A 67 -26.18 19.92 3.28
C ASN A 67 -25.62 21.21 3.91
#